data_AF-A0A3D1AV94-F1
#
_entry.id   AF-A0A3D1AV94-F1
#
_cell.length_a   1.000
_cell.length_b   1.000
_cell.length_c   1.000
_cell.angle_alpha   90.00
_cell.angle_beta   90.00
_cell.angle_gamma   90.00
#
_symmetry.space_group_name_H-M   'P 1'
#
loop_
_entity.id
_entity.type
_entity.pdbx_description
1 polymer ?
#
loop_
_entity_poly.entity_id
_entity_poly.type
_entity_poly.pdbx_seq_one_letter_code
_entity_poly.pdbx_strand_id
1 'polypeptide(L)'
;DLRYALNLRVPSDSHRAGELSFDNGYTGRVDANGSTQQGLGLATFLLGEVTHFGRYVSPTTTASERQKRFFWYAQDTWRVTPKLQLNYGLRWEMVFPEKVNKAGNGGQLDLRTGNINVFGIGGVSDHGIQDMNYKNFAPRLGVTYQLTPKTVIRAGYGWS
;
A
#
# COMPACT_ATOMS: atom_id res chain seq x y z
N ASP A 1 -11.54 -4.44 18.97
CA ASP A 1 -10.33 -4.92 18.26
C ASP A 1 -9.39 -3.74 18.12
N LEU A 2 -8.15 -3.91 18.60
CA LEU A 2 -7.11 -2.88 18.58
C LEU A 2 -5.97 -3.42 17.72
N ARG A 3 -5.65 -2.72 16.63
CA ARG A 3 -4.57 -3.09 15.73
C ARG A 3 -3.54 -1.99 15.62
N TYR A 4 -2.32 -2.42 15.35
CA TYR A 4 -1.19 -1.54 15.11
C TYR A 4 -0.47 -2.03 13.86
N ALA A 5 -0.32 -1.16 12.88
CA ALA A 5 0.44 -1.41 11.67
C ALA A 5 1.77 -0.67 11.73
N LEU A 6 2.82 -1.34 11.28
CA LEU A 6 4.15 -0.78 11.07
C LEU A 6 4.57 -1.14 9.65
N ASN A 7 4.98 -0.15 8.88
CA ASN A 7 5.55 -0.36 7.56
C ASN A 7 6.97 0.21 7.52
N LEU A 8 7.96 -0.64 7.22
CA LEU A 8 9.33 -0.20 6.98
C LEU A 8 9.49 0.05 5.48
N ARG A 9 9.80 1.29 5.13
CA ARG A 9 10.03 1.69 3.74
C ARG A 9 11.51 1.56 3.44
N VAL A 10 11.87 0.50 2.71
CA VAL A 10 13.19 0.39 2.08
C VAL A 10 12.97 0.13 0.60
N PRO A 11 13.28 1.08 -0.29
CA PRO A 11 13.08 0.91 -1.73
C PRO A 11 13.81 -0.34 -2.25
N SER A 12 13.14 -1.15 -3.05
CA SER A 12 13.70 -2.35 -3.68
C SER A 12 13.65 -2.29 -5.21
N ASP A 13 13.43 -1.10 -5.76
CA ASP A 13 13.14 -0.89 -7.19
C ASP A 13 14.37 -1.13 -8.08
N SER A 14 15.53 -1.46 -7.50
CA SER A 14 16.70 -1.90 -8.24
C SER A 14 17.57 -2.86 -7.42
N HIS A 15 18.34 -3.68 -8.14
CA HIS A 15 19.12 -4.77 -7.56
C HIS A 15 20.21 -4.24 -6.60
N ARG A 16 20.13 -4.64 -5.33
CA ARG A 16 21.08 -4.21 -4.28
C ARG A 16 22.41 -4.96 -4.30
N ALA A 17 22.42 -6.15 -4.90
CA ALA A 17 23.63 -6.95 -5.15
C ALA A 17 24.47 -6.39 -6.31
N GLY A 18 23.90 -5.46 -7.09
CA GLY A 18 24.48 -4.96 -8.33
C GLY A 18 23.96 -5.71 -9.54
N GLU A 19 23.97 -5.02 -10.67
CA GLU A 19 23.67 -5.54 -11.99
C GLU A 19 24.86 -5.22 -12.89
N LEU A 20 25.32 -6.25 -13.60
CA LEU A 20 26.39 -6.14 -14.58
C LEU A 20 25.75 -6.33 -15.95
N SER A 21 25.91 -5.34 -16.83
CA SER A 21 25.48 -5.42 -18.23
C SER A 21 26.70 -5.63 -19.12
N PHE A 22 26.49 -6.38 -20.20
CA PHE A 22 27.51 -6.72 -21.19
C PHE A 22 26.94 -6.48 -22.58
N ASP A 23 27.28 -5.33 -23.15
CA ASP A 23 26.83 -4.92 -24.48
C ASP A 23 27.91 -5.19 -25.54
N ASN A 24 27.60 -4.81 -26.78
CA ASN A 24 28.48 -5.03 -27.93
C ASN A 24 29.66 -4.03 -28.01
N GLY A 25 29.82 -3.12 -27.04
CA GLY A 25 30.81 -2.04 -27.06
C GLY A 25 32.26 -2.49 -27.24
N TYR A 26 32.73 -3.42 -26.42
CA TYR A 26 34.13 -3.86 -26.41
C TYR A 26 34.50 -4.78 -27.57
N THR A 27 33.54 -5.51 -28.13
CA THR A 27 33.76 -6.46 -29.22
C THR A 27 33.25 -5.98 -30.57
N GLY A 28 32.63 -4.79 -30.60
CA GLY A 28 32.08 -4.17 -31.79
C GLY A 28 33.07 -3.24 -32.48
N ARG A 29 32.84 -3.01 -33.77
CA ARG A 29 33.60 -2.05 -34.57
C ARG A 29 32.95 -0.69 -34.44
N VAL A 30 33.73 0.32 -34.08
CA VAL A 30 33.23 1.71 -34.03
C VAL A 30 33.30 2.30 -35.44
N ASP A 31 32.19 2.82 -35.94
CA ASP A 31 32.15 3.53 -37.22
C ASP A 31 32.71 4.96 -37.10
N ALA A 32 32.84 5.66 -38.23
CA ALA A 32 33.37 7.02 -38.27
C ALA A 32 32.52 8.04 -37.49
N ASN A 33 31.27 7.71 -37.16
CA ASN A 33 30.35 8.54 -36.39
C ASN A 33 30.37 8.20 -34.88
N GLY A 34 31.25 7.29 -34.45
CA GLY A 34 31.37 6.89 -33.04
C GLY A 34 30.32 5.88 -32.59
N SER A 35 29.55 5.28 -33.51
CA SER A 35 28.55 4.26 -33.16
C SER A 35 29.16 2.87 -33.25
N THR A 36 28.89 2.04 -32.24
CA THR A 36 29.33 0.64 -32.22
C THR A 36 28.45 -0.21 -33.16
N GLN A 37 29.07 -0.76 -34.20
CA GLN A 37 28.47 -1.67 -35.16
C GLN A 37 29.03 -3.09 -34.96
N GLN A 38 28.18 -4.12 -35.06
CA GLN A 38 28.59 -5.53 -35.14
C GLN A 38 29.53 -6.01 -34.00
N GLY A 39 29.01 -6.17 -32.79
CA GLY A 39 29.69 -6.83 -31.66
C GLY A 39 28.75 -7.77 -30.90
N LEU A 40 29.29 -8.58 -29.98
CA LEU A 40 28.53 -9.59 -29.22
C LEU A 40 28.68 -9.36 -27.72
N GLY A 41 27.56 -9.07 -27.04
CA GLY A 41 27.54 -8.95 -25.58
C GLY A 41 28.03 -10.20 -24.85
N LEU A 42 27.78 -11.39 -25.42
CA LEU A 42 28.32 -12.65 -24.87
C LEU A 42 29.86 -12.72 -24.97
N ALA A 43 30.46 -12.23 -26.05
CA ALA A 43 31.92 -12.21 -26.18
C ALA A 43 32.53 -11.19 -25.21
N THR A 44 31.90 -10.02 -25.07
CA THR A 44 32.21 -9.01 -24.05
C THR A 44 32.18 -9.60 -22.63
N PHE A 45 31.16 -10.42 -22.33
CA PHE A 45 31.06 -11.16 -21.06
C PHE A 45 32.20 -12.17 -20.87
N LEU A 46 32.52 -12.97 -21.89
CA LEU A 46 33.60 -13.96 -21.81
C LEU A 46 34.99 -13.32 -21.63
N LEU A 47 35.18 -12.10 -22.12
CA LEU A 47 36.38 -11.30 -21.87
C LEU A 47 36.41 -10.70 -20.44
N GLY A 48 35.29 -10.74 -19.72
CA GLY A 48 35.14 -10.12 -18.40
C GLY A 48 35.00 -8.60 -18.45
N GLU A 49 34.74 -8.03 -19.63
CA GLU A 49 34.68 -6.59 -19.85
C GLU A 49 33.26 -6.06 -19.57
N VAL A 50 33.04 -5.52 -18.37
CA VAL A 50 31.74 -4.98 -17.97
C VAL A 50 31.46 -3.66 -18.68
N THR A 51 30.34 -3.55 -19.40
CA THR A 51 29.95 -2.30 -20.09
C THR A 51 29.25 -1.34 -19.15
N HIS A 52 28.44 -1.86 -18.24
CA HIS A 52 27.76 -1.07 -17.22
C HIS A 52 27.68 -1.84 -15.91
N PHE A 53 27.94 -1.14 -14.81
CA PHE A 53 27.66 -1.61 -13.47
C PHE A 53 26.70 -0.65 -12.78
N GLY A 54 25.52 -1.15 -12.44
CA GLY A 54 24.52 -0.42 -11.68
C GLY A 54 24.31 -1.08 -10.32
N ARG A 55 24.27 -0.29 -9.25
CA ARG A 55 23.86 -0.79 -7.93
C ARG A 55 23.00 0.24 -7.23
N TYR A 56 21.85 -0.20 -6.72
CA TYR A 56 21.03 0.64 -5.87
C TYR A 56 21.51 0.58 -4.41
N VAL A 57 21.72 1.75 -3.83
CA VAL A 57 21.98 1.93 -2.40
C VAL A 57 20.91 2.84 -1.85
N SER A 58 20.09 2.33 -0.93
CA SER A 58 19.12 3.18 -0.23
C SER A 58 19.86 4.06 0.77
N PRO A 59 19.75 5.40 0.69
CA PRO A 59 20.33 6.30 1.69
C PRO A 59 19.57 6.22 3.03
N THR A 60 18.35 5.69 3.03
CA THR A 60 17.50 5.58 4.22
C THR A 60 17.02 4.14 4.39
N THR A 61 17.45 3.49 5.47
CA THR A 61 17.05 2.10 5.82
C THR A 61 16.13 2.04 7.02
N THR A 62 15.83 3.18 7.64
CA THR A 62 15.06 3.29 8.88
C THR A 62 13.74 4.03 8.70
N ALA A 63 13.42 4.49 7.48
CA ALA A 63 12.16 5.16 7.19
C ALA A 63 11.00 4.21 7.48
N SER A 64 10.10 4.62 8.38
CA SER A 64 8.95 3.79 8.74
C SER A 64 7.72 4.63 9.05
N GLU A 65 6.57 4.00 8.83
CA GLU A 65 5.25 4.55 9.12
C GLU A 65 4.51 3.67 10.10
N ARG A 66 3.70 4.31 10.93
CA ARG A 66 2.94 3.67 12.00
C ARG A 66 1.49 4.08 11.91
N GLN A 67 0.59 3.12 12.10
CA GLN A 67 -0.84 3.37 12.08
C GLN A 67 -1.54 2.63 13.21
N LYS A 68 -2.32 3.36 13.99
CA LYS A 68 -3.24 2.76 14.97
C LYS A 68 -4.58 2.55 14.28
N ARG A 69 -5.25 1.44 14.58
CA ARG A 69 -6.61 1.18 14.09
C ARG A 69 -7.45 0.61 15.21
N PHE A 70 -8.56 1.27 15.55
CA PHE A 70 -9.49 0.79 16.56
C PHE A 70 -10.80 0.43 15.89
N PHE A 71 -11.30 -0.75 16.22
CA PHE A 71 -12.55 -1.25 15.67
C PHE A 71 -13.46 -1.71 16.81
N TRP A 72 -14.64 -1.13 16.87
CA TRP A 72 -15.69 -1.49 17.81
C TRP A 72 -16.78 -2.22 17.07
N TYR A 73 -17.33 -3.26 17.68
CA TYR A 73 -18.39 -4.06 17.09
C TYR A 73 -19.40 -4.48 18.15
N ALA A 74 -20.67 -4.31 17.84
CA ALA A 74 -21.77 -4.88 18.59
C ALA A 74 -22.78 -5.45 17.60
N GLN A 75 -23.27 -6.65 17.87
CA GLN A 75 -24.34 -7.27 17.10
C GLN A 75 -25.23 -8.06 18.06
N ASP A 76 -26.52 -8.03 17.78
CA ASP A 76 -27.49 -8.87 18.45
C ASP A 76 -28.44 -9.55 17.45
N THR A 77 -29.01 -10.66 17.89
CA THR A 77 -30.00 -11.43 17.16
C THR A 77 -31.20 -11.64 18.06
N TRP A 78 -32.25 -10.86 17.80
CA TRP A 78 -33.47 -10.90 18.58
C TRP A 78 -34.53 -11.78 17.93
N ARG A 79 -35.00 -12.80 18.64
CA ARG A 79 -36.19 -13.57 18.26
C ARG A 79 -37.43 -12.86 18.81
N VAL A 80 -38.03 -12.01 17.97
CA VAL A 80 -39.24 -11.24 18.32
C VAL A 80 -40.42 -12.17 18.54
N THR A 81 -40.57 -13.18 17.68
CA THR A 81 -41.58 -14.24 17.79
C THR A 81 -40.98 -15.58 17.35
N PRO A 82 -41.63 -16.73 17.55
CA PRO A 82 -41.15 -18.01 17.01
C PRO A 82 -40.96 -18.02 15.49
N LYS A 83 -41.60 -17.10 14.75
CA LYS A 83 -41.51 -16.97 13.29
C LYS A 83 -40.67 -15.79 12.83
N LEU A 84 -40.38 -14.80 13.68
CA LEU A 84 -39.70 -13.56 13.31
C LEU A 84 -38.42 -13.37 14.10
N GLN A 85 -37.31 -13.24 13.38
CA GLN A 85 -36.01 -12.93 13.94
C GLN A 85 -35.44 -11.68 13.26
N LEU A 86 -34.91 -10.77 14.07
CA LEU A 86 -34.18 -9.58 13.63
C LEU A 86 -32.71 -9.76 13.97
N ASN A 87 -31.83 -9.43 13.03
CA ASN A 87 -30.40 -9.36 13.22
C ASN A 87 -29.97 -7.92 13.02
N TYR A 88 -29.27 -7.33 13.97
CA TYR A 88 -28.80 -5.96 13.84
C TYR A 88 -27.43 -5.83 14.46
N GLY A 89 -26.59 -5.03 13.84
CA GLY A 89 -25.24 -4.79 14.32
C GLY A 89 -24.66 -3.50 13.78
N LEU A 90 -23.65 -3.01 14.49
CA LEU A 90 -22.91 -1.81 14.14
C LEU A 90 -21.43 -2.08 14.33
N ARG A 91 -20.66 -1.75 13.30
CA ARG A 91 -19.21 -1.63 13.39
C ARG A 91 -18.80 -0.16 13.31
N TRP A 92 -17.91 0.25 14.18
CA TRP A 92 -17.29 1.58 14.14
C TRP A 92 -15.80 1.44 13.90
N GLU A 93 -15.32 2.02 12.81
CA GLU A 93 -13.94 1.93 12.38
C GLU A 93 -13.21 3.26 12.59
N MET A 94 -12.11 3.23 13.34
CA MET A 94 -11.23 4.36 13.55
C MET A 94 -9.86 4.01 13.00
N VAL A 95 -9.57 4.47 11.78
CA VAL A 95 -8.26 4.31 11.16
C VAL A 95 -7.51 5.62 11.30
N PHE A 96 -6.49 5.64 12.15
CA PHE A 96 -5.70 6.85 12.39
C PHE A 96 -4.85 7.17 11.16
N PRO A 97 -4.58 8.45 10.86
CA PRO A 97 -3.57 8.82 9.87
C PRO A 97 -2.23 8.13 10.13
N GLU A 98 -1.57 7.69 9.07
CA GLU A 98 -0.23 7.10 9.17
C GLU A 98 0.76 8.18 9.57
N LYS A 99 1.63 7.89 10.54
CA LYS A 99 2.67 8.82 11.01
C LYS A 99 4.05 8.30 10.67
N VAL A 100 4.89 9.16 10.09
CA VAL A 100 6.31 8.84 9.87
C VAL A 100 7.09 8.90 11.18
N ASN A 101 8.14 8.09 11.27
CA ASN A 101 9.02 8.08 12.42
C ASN A 101 9.98 9.28 12.52
N LYS A 102 10.20 10.03 11.43
CA LYS A 102 11.02 11.24 11.38
C LYS A 102 10.59 12.12 10.20
N ALA A 103 10.74 13.44 10.33
CA ALA A 103 10.56 14.38 9.23
C ALA A 103 11.40 13.98 8.01
N GLY A 104 10.80 14.04 6.82
CA GLY A 104 11.45 13.64 5.56
C GLY A 104 11.36 12.15 5.20
N ASN A 105 10.87 11.28 6.10
CA ASN A 105 10.80 9.84 5.85
C ASN A 105 9.54 9.37 5.12
N GLY A 106 8.69 10.30 4.70
CA GLY A 106 7.50 10.01 3.92
C GLY A 106 7.04 11.23 3.13
N GLY A 107 6.21 10.98 2.15
CA GLY A 107 5.62 12.04 1.34
C GLY A 107 4.38 11.56 0.63
N GLN A 108 3.49 12.50 0.33
CA GLN A 108 2.25 12.24 -0.38
C GLN A 108 2.07 13.26 -1.49
N LEU A 109 1.73 12.77 -2.69
CA LEU A 109 1.28 13.60 -3.79
C LEU A 109 -0.09 14.19 -3.47
N ASP A 110 -0.20 15.51 -3.51
CA ASP A 110 -1.48 16.22 -3.50
C ASP A 110 -1.96 16.41 -4.94
N LEU A 111 -3.00 15.67 -5.32
CA LEU A 111 -3.57 15.72 -6.67
C LEU A 111 -4.22 17.06 -7.00
N ARG A 112 -4.57 17.89 -6.00
CA ARG A 112 -5.16 19.21 -6.22
C ARG A 112 -4.11 20.24 -6.63
N THR A 113 -2.90 20.14 -6.08
CA THR A 113 -1.82 21.11 -6.32
C THR A 113 -0.72 20.57 -7.23
N GLY A 114 -0.64 19.24 -7.42
CA GLY A 114 0.45 18.56 -8.13
C GLY A 114 1.74 18.44 -7.31
N ASN A 115 1.76 18.93 -6.07
CA ASN A 115 2.96 18.95 -5.23
C ASN A 115 3.10 17.68 -4.40
N ILE A 116 4.34 17.28 -4.13
CA ILE A 116 4.65 16.24 -3.15
C ILE A 116 4.87 16.91 -1.79
N ASN A 117 3.95 16.68 -0.87
CA ASN A 117 4.08 17.14 0.51
C ASN A 117 4.95 16.16 1.29
N VAL A 118 6.12 16.63 1.71
CA VAL A 118 7.06 15.82 2.51
C VAL A 118 6.69 15.94 3.98
N PHE A 119 6.48 14.80 4.63
CA PHE A 119 5.93 14.78 5.99
C PHE A 119 6.93 15.36 6.99
N GLY A 120 6.45 16.21 7.90
CA GLY A 120 7.28 16.89 8.91
C GLY A 120 8.18 18.00 8.39
N ILE A 121 8.06 18.42 7.12
CA ILE A 121 8.87 19.48 6.50
C ILE A 121 7.96 20.57 5.94
N GLY A 122 8.39 21.83 5.99
CA GLY A 122 7.67 22.94 5.34
C GLY A 122 6.28 23.21 5.93
N GLY A 123 6.06 22.90 7.21
CA GLY A 123 4.76 23.06 7.89
C GLY A 123 3.80 21.89 7.71
N VAL A 124 4.17 20.85 6.95
CA VAL A 124 3.41 19.61 6.83
C VAL A 124 3.59 18.77 8.10
N SER A 125 2.51 18.18 8.62
CA SER A 125 2.56 17.35 9.82
C SER A 125 3.33 16.04 9.58
N ASP A 126 3.63 15.32 10.67
CA ASP A 126 4.22 13.97 10.63
C ASP A 126 3.26 12.91 10.05
N HIS A 127 1.98 13.22 9.89
CA HIS A 127 0.97 12.39 9.23
C HIS A 127 0.54 12.94 7.86
N GLY A 128 1.32 13.89 7.33
CA GLY A 128 1.07 14.47 6.03
C GLY A 128 -0.16 15.36 6.00
N ILE A 129 -0.98 15.16 4.97
CA ILE A 129 -2.21 15.90 4.72
C ILE A 129 -3.47 15.07 5.02
N GLN A 130 -3.31 13.89 5.63
CA GLN A 130 -4.40 13.01 5.99
C GLN A 130 -4.97 13.41 7.33
N ASP A 131 -6.26 13.72 7.38
CA ASP A 131 -6.95 13.98 8.63
C ASP A 131 -7.67 12.73 9.15
N MET A 132 -7.83 12.70 10.46
CA MET A 132 -8.58 11.64 11.10
C MET A 132 -10.08 11.75 10.78
N ASN A 133 -10.68 10.62 10.39
CA ASN A 133 -12.13 10.50 10.23
C ASN A 133 -12.72 9.52 11.25
N TYR A 134 -13.61 10.03 12.10
CA TYR A 134 -14.33 9.23 13.11
C TYR A 134 -15.72 8.78 12.66
N LYS A 135 -16.13 9.05 11.42
CA LYS A 135 -17.50 8.80 10.94
C LYS A 135 -17.65 7.50 10.14
N ASN A 136 -16.66 6.63 10.18
CA ASN A 136 -16.71 5.36 9.45
C ASN A 136 -17.53 4.33 10.23
N PHE A 137 -18.85 4.42 10.05
CA PHE A 137 -19.82 3.49 10.63
C PHE A 137 -20.29 2.50 9.56
N ALA A 138 -20.25 1.22 9.90
CA ALA A 138 -20.75 0.13 9.06
C ALA A 138 -21.90 -0.62 9.78
N PRO A 139 -23.14 -0.09 9.71
CA PRO A 139 -24.34 -0.74 10.22
C PRO A 139 -24.74 -1.94 9.35
N ARG A 140 -25.38 -2.92 9.99
CA ARG A 140 -25.91 -4.13 9.36
C ARG A 140 -27.28 -4.43 9.95
N LEU A 141 -28.26 -4.70 9.09
CA LEU A 141 -29.62 -5.05 9.45
C LEU A 141 -30.05 -6.28 8.65
N GLY A 142 -30.80 -7.16 9.29
CA GLY A 142 -31.32 -8.37 8.68
C GLY A 142 -32.64 -8.79 9.32
N VAL A 143 -33.52 -9.33 8.51
CA VAL A 143 -34.81 -9.88 8.93
C VAL A 143 -34.95 -11.30 8.40
N THR A 144 -35.42 -12.19 9.26
CA THR A 144 -35.74 -13.57 8.94
C THR A 144 -37.17 -13.84 9.38
N TYR A 145 -38.01 -14.26 8.44
CA TYR A 145 -39.42 -14.56 8.70
C TYR A 145 -39.80 -15.94 8.17
N GLN A 146 -40.33 -16.78 9.05
CA GLN A 146 -40.87 -18.08 8.71
C GLN A 146 -42.32 -17.94 8.23
N LEU A 147 -42.50 -17.95 6.91
CA LEU A 147 -43.82 -17.84 6.28
C LEU A 147 -44.68 -19.11 6.52
N THR A 148 -44.07 -20.30 6.39
CA THR A 148 -44.71 -21.60 6.64
C THR A 148 -43.74 -22.52 7.41
N PRO A 149 -44.17 -23.69 7.95
CA PRO A 149 -43.27 -24.68 8.55
C PRO A 149 -42.09 -25.11 7.66
N LYS A 150 -42.20 -24.95 6.33
CA LYS A 150 -41.18 -25.36 5.36
C LYS A 150 -40.62 -24.19 4.54
N THR A 151 -41.02 -22.94 4.82
CA THR A 151 -40.64 -21.77 4.03
C THR A 151 -40.18 -20.63 4.93
N VAL A 152 -38.97 -20.15 4.69
CA VAL A 152 -38.35 -19.01 5.41
C VAL A 152 -37.89 -17.98 4.38
N ILE A 153 -38.24 -16.72 4.62
CA ILE A 153 -37.79 -15.56 3.85
C ILE A 153 -36.72 -14.84 4.67
N ARG A 154 -35.63 -14.45 4.02
CA ARG A 154 -34.53 -13.69 4.63
C ARG A 154 -34.20 -12.49 3.77
N ALA A 155 -33.99 -11.35 4.40
CA ALA A 155 -33.48 -10.14 3.75
C ALA A 155 -32.44 -9.48 4.66
N GLY A 156 -31.49 -8.77 4.06
CA GLY A 156 -30.46 -8.06 4.80
C GLY A 156 -29.90 -6.88 4.01
N TYR A 157 -29.42 -5.89 4.75
CA TYR A 157 -28.80 -4.67 4.23
C TYR A 157 -27.63 -4.26 5.13
N GLY A 158 -26.58 -3.71 4.53
CA GLY A 158 -25.49 -3.08 5.23
C GLY A 158 -24.75 -2.11 4.31
N TRP A 159 -24.15 -1.08 4.88
CA TRP A 159 -23.24 -0.18 4.17
C TRP A 159 -21.91 -0.10 4.93
N SER A 160 -20.87 0.37 4.25
CA SER A 160 -19.54 0.66 4.80
C SER A 160 -18.95 1.86 4.11
#